data_AF-A0A9D1VBS1-F1
#
_entry.id   AF-A0A9D1VBS1-F1
#
_cell.length_a   1.000
_cell.length_b   1.000
_cell.length_c   1.000
_cell.angle_alpha   90.00
_cell.angle_beta   90.00
_cell.angle_gamma   90.00
#
_symmetry.space_group_name_H-M   'P 1'
#
loop_
_entity.id
_entity.type
_entity.pdbx_description
1 polymer ?
#
loop_
_entity_poly.entity_id
_entity_poly.type
_entity_poly.pdbx_seq_one_letter_code
_entity_poly.pdbx_strand_id
1 'polypeptide(L)'
;MTLRERLERILPDLLPARESEAIKGRELIARLRAVLGEEYSDHSLRSQFSFMALDPDSCLARVPNGQGYYRRGAESASSLHSLFESNAEAGREGADPFHKLLALAVRLYDTAGLGVFLYPVEDEESWTHPDLVAVQWPAGHLDPDGRYRIDESAEPAVTYRAVCLARAESDEDARRAFFRAAACGLWAQESELLLLPERDGAQDELQRLGCLCGVGVTLLDTDADELKHMPRAEALFRAGADAIRPLLSSLPLRRLSLPRRRNSPVNPPDAPELQAVLQWAQRCVARRCIEPYEQRVAAN
;
A
#
# COMPACT_ATOMS: atom_id res chain seq x y z
N MET A 1 -2.03 -31.92 15.47
CA MET A 1 -1.36 -31.17 14.39
C MET A 1 -2.01 -31.54 13.07
N THR A 2 -2.47 -30.55 12.32
CA THR A 2 -3.07 -30.75 10.99
C THR A 2 -1.99 -31.00 9.93
N LEU A 3 -2.35 -31.61 8.80
CA LEU A 3 -1.42 -31.82 7.68
C LEU A 3 -0.82 -30.48 7.20
N ARG A 4 -1.60 -29.39 7.21
CA ARG A 4 -1.16 -28.05 6.84
C ARG A 4 -0.06 -27.52 7.77
N GLU A 5 -0.28 -27.54 9.08
CA GLU A 5 0.73 -27.11 10.08
C GLU A 5 2.05 -27.90 9.94
N ARG A 6 1.95 -29.18 9.60
CA ARG A 6 3.13 -30.04 9.41
C ARG A 6 3.89 -29.69 8.13
N LEU A 7 3.16 -29.38 7.06
CA LEU A 7 3.73 -28.95 5.79
C LEU A 7 4.37 -27.57 5.89
N GLU A 8 3.75 -26.60 6.57
CA GLU A 8 4.32 -25.26 6.74
C GLU A 8 5.66 -25.26 7.48
N ARG A 9 5.89 -26.24 8.36
CA ARG A 9 7.17 -26.40 9.04
C ARG A 9 8.27 -27.03 8.17
N ILE A 10 7.91 -27.87 7.21
CA ILE A 10 8.86 -28.71 6.46
C ILE A 10 9.16 -28.15 5.07
N LEU A 11 8.14 -27.56 4.42
CA LEU A 11 8.26 -26.99 3.08
C LEU A 11 9.34 -25.91 2.94
N PRO A 12 9.59 -25.01 3.92
CA PRO A 12 10.61 -23.97 3.79
C PRO A 12 12.04 -24.48 3.57
N ASP A 13 12.34 -25.70 4.02
CA ASP A 13 13.66 -26.35 3.88
C ASP A 13 13.76 -27.18 2.60
N LEU A 14 12.63 -27.60 2.03
CA LEU A 14 12.58 -28.46 0.84
C LEU A 14 12.37 -27.67 -0.45
N LEU A 15 11.80 -26.47 -0.36
CA LEU A 15 11.48 -25.63 -1.50
C LEU A 15 12.67 -24.73 -1.88
N PRO A 16 12.94 -24.57 -3.19
CA PRO A 16 13.92 -23.60 -3.68
C PRO A 16 13.46 -22.18 -3.38
N ALA A 17 14.41 -21.28 -3.09
CA ALA A 17 14.11 -19.88 -2.76
C ALA A 17 13.76 -19.03 -3.98
N ARG A 18 14.11 -19.45 -5.20
CA ARG A 18 13.91 -18.71 -6.44
C ARG A 18 12.88 -19.39 -7.34
N GLU A 19 12.07 -18.59 -8.02
CA GLU A 19 11.08 -19.08 -9.00
C GLU A 19 11.73 -19.83 -10.17
N SER A 20 12.90 -19.38 -10.64
CA SER A 20 13.66 -20.02 -11.73
C SER A 20 14.14 -21.45 -11.41
N GLU A 21 14.16 -21.81 -10.13
CA GLU A 21 14.59 -23.11 -9.62
C GLU A 21 13.40 -23.99 -9.20
N ALA A 22 12.17 -23.56 -9.50
CA ALA A 22 10.94 -24.22 -9.06
C ALA A 22 10.92 -25.72 -9.36
N ILE A 23 10.50 -26.50 -8.37
CA ILE A 23 10.47 -27.96 -8.44
C ILE A 23 9.09 -28.47 -8.79
N LYS A 24 9.02 -29.50 -9.65
CA LYS A 24 7.76 -30.11 -10.05
C LYS A 24 7.06 -30.77 -8.86
N GLY A 25 5.73 -30.79 -8.85
CA GLY A 25 4.95 -31.39 -7.75
C GLY A 25 5.30 -32.85 -7.46
N ARG A 26 5.66 -33.65 -8.48
CA ARG A 26 6.13 -35.03 -8.29
C ARG A 26 7.45 -35.12 -7.53
N GLU A 27 8.36 -34.20 -7.80
CA GLU A 27 9.66 -34.10 -7.13
C GLU A 27 9.51 -33.63 -5.68
N LEU A 28 8.63 -32.63 -5.45
CA LEU A 28 8.31 -32.15 -4.11
C LEU A 28 7.70 -33.25 -3.23
N ILE A 29 6.80 -34.08 -3.78
CA ILE A 29 6.22 -35.23 -3.07
C ILE A 29 7.30 -36.25 -2.67
N ALA A 30 8.23 -36.56 -3.58
CA ALA A 30 9.31 -37.50 -3.29
C ALA A 30 10.20 -37.01 -2.13
N ARG A 31 10.53 -35.71 -2.11
CA ARG A 31 11.28 -35.08 -1.01
C ARG A 31 10.50 -35.06 0.29
N LEU A 32 9.21 -34.76 0.25
CA LEU A 32 8.37 -34.75 1.43
C LEU A 32 8.20 -36.14 2.04
N ARG A 33 8.05 -37.20 1.23
CA ARG A 33 7.97 -38.58 1.71
C ARG A 33 9.24 -39.00 2.46
N ALA A 34 10.41 -38.53 2.04
CA ALA A 34 11.66 -38.80 2.74
C ALA A 34 11.70 -38.22 4.17
N VAL A 35 10.90 -37.17 4.44
CA VAL A 35 10.84 -36.48 5.74
C VAL A 35 9.59 -36.87 6.56
N LEU A 36 8.44 -37.08 5.90
CA LEU A 36 7.13 -37.35 6.51
C LEU A 36 6.74 -38.83 6.54
N GLY A 37 7.42 -39.70 5.80
CA GLY A 37 7.03 -41.10 5.60
C GLY A 37 5.88 -41.27 4.59
N GLU A 38 5.29 -42.48 4.53
CA GLU A 38 4.20 -42.83 3.60
C GLU A 38 2.78 -42.62 4.17
N GLU A 39 2.62 -41.75 5.18
CA GLU A 39 1.34 -41.54 5.88
C GLU A 39 0.25 -40.89 5.00
N TYR A 40 0.61 -40.24 3.89
CA TYR A 40 -0.31 -39.48 3.05
C TYR A 40 -0.18 -39.86 1.57
N SER A 41 -1.33 -39.99 0.88
CA SER A 41 -1.35 -40.28 -0.55
C SER A 41 -0.89 -39.07 -1.38
N ASP A 42 -0.32 -39.34 -2.56
CA ASP A 42 0.08 -38.30 -3.52
C ASP A 42 -1.06 -37.36 -3.89
N HIS A 43 -2.28 -37.90 -3.98
CA HIS A 43 -3.48 -37.13 -4.28
C HIS A 43 -3.78 -36.10 -3.18
N SER A 44 -3.72 -36.52 -1.91
CA SER A 44 -3.96 -35.64 -0.76
C SER A 44 -2.89 -34.55 -0.66
N LEU A 45 -1.61 -34.89 -0.89
CA LEU A 45 -0.51 -33.92 -0.88
C LEU A 45 -0.63 -32.89 -2.00
N ARG A 46 -0.96 -33.31 -3.24
CA ARG A 46 -1.17 -32.38 -4.37
C ARG A 46 -2.36 -31.45 -4.16
N SER A 47 -3.43 -31.98 -3.59
CA SER A 47 -4.61 -31.18 -3.22
C SER A 47 -4.23 -30.12 -2.20
N GLN A 48 -3.48 -30.52 -1.16
CA GLN A 48 -3.01 -29.60 -0.13
C GLN A 48 -2.03 -28.54 -0.65
N PHE A 49 -1.11 -28.89 -1.56
CA PHE A 49 -0.25 -27.91 -2.23
C PHE A 49 -1.03 -26.91 -3.07
N SER A 50 -2.12 -27.34 -3.70
CA SER A 50 -2.96 -26.45 -4.48
C SER A 50 -3.66 -25.44 -3.56
N PHE A 51 -4.21 -25.89 -2.43
CA PHE A 51 -4.79 -25.00 -1.42
C PHE A 51 -3.75 -24.05 -0.81
N MET A 52 -2.57 -24.57 -0.46
CA MET A 52 -1.48 -23.79 0.13
C MET A 52 -0.85 -22.80 -0.86
N ALA A 53 -0.81 -23.12 -2.16
CA ALA A 53 -0.33 -22.18 -3.18
C ALA A 53 -1.32 -21.03 -3.43
N LEU A 54 -2.62 -21.28 -3.24
CA LEU A 54 -3.69 -20.29 -3.33
C LEU A 54 -3.81 -19.42 -2.06
N ASP A 55 -3.28 -19.91 -0.94
CA ASP A 55 -3.29 -19.24 0.36
C ASP A 55 -2.09 -18.29 0.50
N PRO A 56 -2.28 -16.95 0.57
CA PRO A 56 -1.19 -15.96 0.58
C PRO A 56 -0.21 -16.10 1.75
N ASP A 57 -0.70 -16.55 2.91
CA ASP A 57 0.10 -16.69 4.14
C ASP A 57 0.96 -17.96 4.15
N SER A 58 0.74 -18.87 3.21
CA SER A 58 1.52 -20.09 3.10
C SER A 58 2.89 -19.84 2.46
N CYS A 59 3.90 -20.55 2.96
CA CYS A 59 5.26 -20.53 2.43
C CYS A 59 5.42 -21.14 1.03
N LEU A 60 4.35 -21.68 0.43
CA LEU A 60 4.36 -22.35 -0.86
C LEU A 60 3.81 -21.42 -1.96
N ALA A 61 4.61 -21.17 -3.00
CA ALA A 61 4.17 -20.48 -4.21
C ALA A 61 4.21 -21.43 -5.42
N ARG A 62 3.39 -21.13 -6.45
CA ARG A 62 3.35 -21.86 -7.73
C ARG A 62 3.75 -20.92 -8.85
N VAL A 63 4.59 -21.39 -9.77
CA VAL A 63 5.02 -20.63 -10.96
C VAL A 63 3.80 -20.19 -11.78
N PRO A 64 3.60 -18.88 -12.05
CA PRO A 64 2.54 -18.38 -12.91
C PRO A 64 2.68 -18.95 -14.33
N ASN A 65 1.61 -19.52 -14.88
CA ASN A 65 1.58 -20.11 -16.23
C ASN A 65 2.60 -21.23 -16.49
N GLY A 66 3.23 -21.78 -15.44
CA GLY A 66 4.26 -22.81 -15.53
C GLY A 66 3.95 -24.07 -14.70
N GLN A 67 4.94 -24.95 -14.59
CA GLN A 67 4.86 -26.15 -13.76
C GLN A 67 5.96 -26.12 -12.70
N GLY A 68 5.58 -25.90 -11.44
CA GLY A 68 6.52 -26.00 -10.33
C GLY A 68 6.07 -25.25 -9.10
N TYR A 69 6.70 -25.59 -7.98
CA TYR A 69 6.53 -24.95 -6.69
C TYR A 69 7.88 -24.40 -6.21
N TYR A 70 7.84 -23.24 -5.59
CA TYR A 70 8.99 -22.60 -4.97
C TYR A 70 8.57 -22.02 -3.62
N ARG A 71 9.56 -21.65 -2.80
CA ARG A 71 9.31 -21.03 -1.52
C ARG A 71 8.84 -19.62 -1.75
N ARG A 72 7.63 -19.31 -1.30
CA ARG A 72 7.17 -17.94 -1.18
C ARG A 72 8.12 -17.24 -0.20
N GLY A 73 8.89 -16.27 -0.69
CA GLY A 73 9.72 -15.47 0.19
C GLY A 73 8.81 -14.70 1.14
N ALA A 74 9.29 -14.38 2.33
CA ALA A 74 8.66 -13.33 3.16
C ALA A 74 8.56 -11.98 2.40
N GLU A 75 9.25 -11.86 1.26
CA GLU A 75 9.24 -10.73 0.33
C GLU A 75 8.18 -10.84 -0.78
N SER A 76 7.44 -11.96 -0.88
CA SER A 76 6.41 -12.18 -1.90
C SER A 76 5.01 -11.79 -1.43
N ALA A 77 4.89 -10.75 -0.60
CA ALA A 77 3.69 -9.93 -0.59
C ALA A 77 3.71 -9.12 -1.89
N SER A 78 3.14 -9.67 -2.95
CA SER A 78 3.02 -8.99 -4.24
C SER A 78 2.10 -7.78 -4.07
N SER A 79 2.65 -6.60 -3.79
CA SER A 79 1.87 -5.37 -3.96
C SER A 79 2.68 -4.11 -4.25
N LEU A 80 3.98 -4.01 -3.92
CA LEU A 80 4.78 -2.80 -4.20
C LEU A 80 6.25 -3.03 -4.50
N HIS A 81 6.75 -4.26 -4.33
CA HIS A 81 8.15 -4.57 -4.53
C HIS A 81 8.60 -4.35 -5.98
N SER A 82 7.68 -4.54 -6.92
CA SER A 82 7.86 -4.26 -8.35
C SER A 82 7.97 -2.78 -8.70
N LEU A 83 7.54 -1.83 -7.85
CA LEU A 83 7.73 -0.39 -8.08
C LEU A 83 9.17 0.08 -7.82
N PHE A 84 9.97 -0.73 -7.11
CA PHE A 84 11.31 -0.34 -6.66
C PHE A 84 12.42 -1.35 -7.00
N GLU A 85 12.14 -2.48 -7.67
CA GLU A 85 13.11 -3.57 -7.88
C GLU A 85 13.38 -3.97 -9.35
N SER A 86 13.22 -3.07 -10.33
CA SER A 86 13.87 -3.29 -11.63
C SER A 86 15.34 -2.82 -11.62
N ASN A 87 16.24 -3.80 -11.71
CA ASN A 87 17.71 -3.72 -11.73
C ASN A 87 18.34 -2.40 -12.26
N ALA A 88 19.40 -1.96 -11.58
CA ALA A 88 20.33 -0.86 -11.90
C ALA A 88 19.73 0.56 -12.00
N GLU A 89 18.50 0.72 -12.52
CA GLU A 89 17.73 1.97 -12.57
C GLU A 89 17.01 2.26 -11.24
N ALA A 90 16.59 1.21 -10.51
CA ALA A 90 16.04 1.29 -9.15
C ALA A 90 16.95 2.05 -8.15
N GLY A 91 18.28 1.98 -8.32
CA GLY A 91 19.23 2.72 -7.47
C GLY A 91 19.14 4.24 -7.63
N ARG A 92 18.61 4.73 -8.76
CA ARG A 92 18.30 6.14 -9.02
C ARG A 92 16.85 6.47 -8.63
N GLU A 93 15.90 5.57 -8.85
CA GLU A 93 14.48 5.74 -8.50
C GLU A 93 14.22 5.74 -6.98
N GLY A 94 14.88 4.90 -6.19
CA GLY A 94 14.78 4.95 -4.72
C GLY A 94 15.38 6.22 -4.09
N ALA A 95 16.14 6.99 -4.87
CA ALA A 95 16.66 8.31 -4.53
C ALA A 95 15.82 9.45 -5.12
N ASP A 96 14.88 9.18 -6.01
CA ASP A 96 14.02 10.18 -6.63
C ASP A 96 13.15 10.87 -5.55
N PRO A 97 13.15 12.21 -5.50
CA PRO A 97 12.33 12.99 -4.60
C PRO A 97 10.86 12.57 -4.52
N PHE A 98 10.25 12.22 -5.66
CA PHE A 98 8.83 11.84 -5.70
C PHE A 98 8.58 10.51 -5.00
N HIS A 99 9.42 9.51 -5.26
CA HIS A 99 9.34 8.21 -4.58
C HIS A 99 9.53 8.32 -3.05
N LYS A 100 10.43 9.20 -2.60
CA LYS A 100 10.58 9.51 -1.17
C LYS A 100 9.32 10.17 -0.60
N LEU A 101 8.76 11.14 -1.32
CA LEU A 101 7.52 11.81 -0.93
C LEU A 101 6.36 10.81 -0.79
N LEU A 102 6.23 9.88 -1.75
CA LEU A 102 5.24 8.80 -1.72
C LEU A 102 5.42 7.89 -0.50
N ALA A 103 6.65 7.46 -0.21
CA ALA A 103 6.96 6.65 0.96
C ALA A 103 6.63 7.35 2.28
N LEU A 104 6.98 8.64 2.38
CA LEU A 104 6.65 9.46 3.54
C LEU A 104 5.14 9.63 3.69
N ALA A 105 4.42 9.91 2.61
CA ALA A 105 2.97 10.05 2.62
C ALA A 105 2.30 8.77 3.13
N VAL A 106 2.69 7.60 2.61
CA VAL A 106 2.20 6.31 3.11
C VAL A 106 2.42 6.16 4.60
N ARG A 107 3.64 6.43 5.07
CA ARG A 107 3.98 6.29 6.50
C ARG A 107 3.26 7.31 7.37
N LEU A 108 3.02 8.53 6.89
CA LEU A 108 2.24 9.56 7.60
C LEU A 108 0.80 9.10 7.85
N TYR A 109 0.12 8.57 6.83
CA TYR A 109 -1.27 8.12 6.98
C TYR A 109 -1.37 6.78 7.74
N ASP A 110 -0.46 5.84 7.47
CA ASP A 110 -0.45 4.54 8.15
C ASP A 110 -0.18 4.69 9.66
N THR A 111 0.81 5.49 10.06
CA THR A 111 1.09 5.73 11.49
C THR A 111 0.00 6.54 12.20
N ALA A 112 -0.85 7.23 11.43
CA ALA A 112 -2.08 7.84 11.92
C ALA A 112 -3.26 6.85 12.03
N GLY A 113 -3.06 5.57 11.73
CA GLY A 113 -4.06 4.51 11.84
C GLY A 113 -5.01 4.40 10.65
N LEU A 114 -4.64 4.96 9.49
CA LEU A 114 -5.46 4.91 8.27
C LEU A 114 -5.02 3.76 7.37
N GLY A 115 -5.98 3.11 6.69
CA GLY A 115 -5.66 2.17 5.63
C GLY A 115 -5.17 2.91 4.39
N VAL A 116 -3.99 2.57 3.87
CA VAL A 116 -3.38 3.25 2.71
C VAL A 116 -3.39 2.36 1.48
N PHE A 117 -3.88 2.89 0.36
CA PHE A 117 -3.95 2.25 -0.95
C PHE A 117 -3.25 3.15 -1.98
N LEU A 118 -2.33 2.60 -2.75
CA LEU A 118 -1.55 3.35 -3.73
C LEU A 118 -2.08 3.14 -5.15
N TYR A 119 -1.99 4.19 -5.95
CA TYR A 119 -2.27 4.21 -7.39
C TYR A 119 -1.17 5.01 -8.12
N PRO A 120 0.10 4.58 -8.02
CA PRO A 120 1.17 5.27 -8.70
C PRO A 120 1.01 5.06 -10.21
N VAL A 121 1.23 6.12 -10.97
CA VAL A 121 1.27 6.03 -12.43
C VAL A 121 2.71 5.84 -12.86
N GLU A 122 2.95 4.94 -13.81
CA GLU A 122 4.30 4.58 -14.25
C GLU A 122 5.00 5.72 -15.02
N ASP A 123 4.25 6.57 -15.75
CA ASP A 123 4.82 7.58 -16.66
C ASP A 123 4.30 9.03 -16.50
N GLU A 124 3.00 9.26 -16.24
CA GLU A 124 2.39 10.61 -16.21
C GLU A 124 1.37 10.81 -15.08
N GLU A 125 1.21 12.04 -14.58
CA GLU A 125 0.19 12.38 -13.56
C GLU A 125 -1.24 12.00 -14.02
N SER A 126 -1.93 11.15 -13.25
CA SER A 126 -3.33 10.80 -13.55
C SER A 126 -4.30 11.88 -13.08
N TRP A 127 -5.23 12.25 -13.96
CA TRP A 127 -6.36 13.16 -13.67
C TRP A 127 -7.65 12.41 -13.27
N THR A 128 -7.63 11.08 -13.31
CA THR A 128 -8.82 10.23 -13.04
C THR A 128 -8.80 9.63 -11.64
N HIS A 129 -7.63 9.55 -11.00
CA HIS A 129 -7.47 9.05 -9.63
C HIS A 129 -6.35 9.80 -8.90
N PRO A 130 -6.39 9.83 -7.54
CA PRO A 130 -5.28 10.33 -6.74
C PRO A 130 -4.09 9.36 -6.76
N ASP A 131 -2.94 9.77 -6.23
CA ASP A 131 -1.76 8.89 -6.09
C ASP A 131 -1.93 7.88 -4.96
N LEU A 132 -2.68 8.26 -3.93
CA LEU A 132 -3.11 7.35 -2.88
C LEU A 132 -4.47 7.70 -2.30
N VAL A 133 -5.08 6.69 -1.69
CA VAL A 133 -6.30 6.83 -0.89
C VAL A 133 -6.01 6.41 0.53
N ALA A 134 -6.26 7.32 1.47
CA ALA A 134 -6.24 7.02 2.90
C ALA A 134 -7.67 6.78 3.39
N VAL A 135 -7.87 5.67 4.08
CA VAL A 135 -9.18 5.15 4.49
C VAL A 135 -9.25 5.17 6.00
N GLN A 136 -10.15 5.99 6.54
CA GLN A 136 -10.49 5.96 7.95
C GLN A 136 -11.63 4.97 8.18
N TRP A 137 -11.33 3.94 8.96
CA TRP A 137 -12.29 2.92 9.35
C TRP A 137 -13.19 3.42 10.48
N PRO A 138 -14.43 2.91 10.57
CA PRO A 138 -15.25 3.07 11.76
C PRO A 138 -14.54 2.55 13.02
N ALA A 139 -14.97 3.04 14.18
CA ALA A 139 -14.45 2.58 15.47
C ALA A 139 -14.57 1.07 15.63
N GLY A 140 -13.57 0.48 16.27
CA GLY A 140 -13.35 -0.96 16.30
C GLY A 140 -12.07 -1.31 17.05
N HIS A 141 -11.78 -2.61 17.09
CA HIS A 141 -10.65 -3.18 17.82
C HIS A 141 -9.95 -4.26 17.00
N LEU A 142 -8.67 -4.48 17.31
CA LEU A 142 -7.94 -5.62 16.76
C LEU A 142 -8.30 -6.86 17.56
N ASP A 143 -8.84 -7.88 16.90
CA ASP A 143 -9.09 -9.17 17.52
C ASP A 143 -7.79 -9.95 17.74
N PRO A 144 -7.80 -10.97 18.62
CA PRO A 144 -6.64 -11.84 18.84
C PRO A 144 -6.15 -12.59 17.59
N ASP A 145 -7.01 -12.71 16.56
CA ASP A 145 -6.67 -13.28 15.25
C ASP A 145 -5.94 -12.28 14.32
N GLY A 146 -5.67 -11.06 14.81
CA GLY A 146 -5.00 -9.99 14.07
C GLY A 146 -5.91 -9.23 13.11
N ARG A 147 -7.22 -9.48 13.10
CA ARG A 147 -8.17 -8.78 12.23
C ARG A 147 -8.81 -7.61 12.96
N TYR A 148 -8.92 -6.47 12.29
CA TYR A 148 -9.66 -5.35 12.84
C TYR A 148 -11.17 -5.57 12.66
N ARG A 149 -11.91 -5.57 13.78
CA ARG A 149 -13.37 -5.68 13.82
C ARG A 149 -14.00 -4.35 14.17
N ILE A 150 -15.02 -4.00 13.40
CA ILE A 150 -15.79 -2.77 13.59
C ILE A 150 -16.82 -3.01 14.70
N ASP A 151 -16.88 -2.10 15.67
CA ASP A 151 -17.80 -2.20 16.79
C ASP A 151 -19.25 -2.14 16.30
N GLU A 152 -20.16 -2.89 16.94
CA GLU A 152 -21.57 -2.91 16.54
C GLU A 152 -22.26 -1.55 16.67
N SER A 153 -21.77 -0.72 17.60
CA SER A 153 -22.27 0.64 17.86
C SER A 153 -21.72 1.70 16.92
N ALA A 154 -20.66 1.38 16.16
CA ALA A 154 -20.05 2.33 15.25
C ALA A 154 -20.93 2.56 14.03
N GLU A 155 -20.99 3.80 13.55
CA GLU A 155 -21.62 4.10 12.27
C GLU A 155 -20.84 3.37 11.15
N PRO A 156 -21.53 2.60 10.29
CA PRO A 156 -20.88 1.82 9.23
C PRO A 156 -20.51 2.72 8.04
N ALA A 157 -19.78 3.80 8.30
CA ALA A 157 -19.39 4.79 7.31
C ALA A 157 -17.87 4.94 7.30
N VAL A 158 -17.27 4.55 6.17
CA VAL A 158 -15.85 4.79 5.91
C VAL A 158 -15.67 6.21 5.40
N THR A 159 -14.61 6.87 5.87
CA THR A 159 -14.21 8.17 5.35
C THR A 159 -12.99 8.00 4.45
N TYR A 160 -13.10 8.47 3.21
CA TYR A 160 -12.02 8.43 2.24
C TYR A 160 -11.35 9.80 2.14
N ARG A 161 -10.02 9.78 2.09
CA ARG A 161 -9.17 10.90 1.74
C ARG A 161 -8.47 10.58 0.43
N ALA A 162 -8.75 11.37 -0.61
CA ALA A 162 -8.00 11.33 -1.85
C ALA A 162 -6.77 12.23 -1.71
N VAL A 163 -5.58 11.67 -1.92
CA VAL A 163 -4.32 12.38 -1.70
C VAL A 163 -3.52 12.38 -3.00
N CYS A 164 -3.28 13.57 -3.52
CA CYS A 164 -2.35 13.78 -4.61
C CYS A 164 -1.00 14.24 -4.06
N LEU A 165 0.06 13.78 -4.70
CA LEU A 165 1.45 14.12 -4.45
C LEU A 165 1.97 14.86 -5.68
N ALA A 166 2.84 15.84 -5.46
CA ALA A 166 3.52 16.50 -6.57
C ALA A 166 4.85 17.11 -6.12
N ARG A 167 5.76 17.26 -7.08
CA ARG A 167 6.92 18.14 -6.99
C ARG A 167 6.63 19.37 -7.85
N ALA A 168 6.87 20.55 -7.32
CA ALA A 168 6.66 21.81 -8.04
C ALA A 168 7.96 22.57 -8.23
N GLU A 169 8.44 22.62 -9.47
CA GLU A 169 9.62 23.41 -9.86
C GLU A 169 9.23 24.88 -10.14
N SER A 170 7.95 25.13 -10.42
CA SER A 170 7.37 26.45 -10.68
C SER A 170 6.01 26.65 -10.01
N ASP A 171 5.56 27.90 -9.92
CA ASP A 171 4.21 28.23 -9.46
C ASP A 171 3.12 27.64 -10.36
N GLU A 172 3.42 27.42 -11.65
CA GLU A 172 2.50 26.78 -12.59
C GLU A 172 2.32 25.30 -12.27
N ASP A 173 3.41 24.58 -11.97
CA ASP A 173 3.34 23.18 -11.53
C ASP A 173 2.56 23.05 -10.22
N ALA A 174 2.78 23.97 -9.28
CA ALA A 174 2.04 24.04 -8.03
C ALA A 174 0.53 24.22 -8.26
N ARG A 175 0.13 25.12 -9.16
CA ARG A 175 -1.28 25.30 -9.56
C ARG A 175 -1.84 24.06 -10.28
N ARG A 176 -1.08 23.46 -11.19
CA ARG A 176 -1.47 22.23 -11.89
C ARG A 176 -1.76 21.11 -10.89
N ALA A 177 -0.83 20.88 -9.95
CA ALA A 177 -0.97 19.90 -8.89
C ALA A 177 -2.19 20.18 -7.99
N PHE A 178 -2.46 21.45 -7.68
CA PHE A 178 -3.64 21.85 -6.92
C PHE A 178 -4.95 21.49 -7.63
N PHE A 179 -5.09 21.87 -8.90
CA PHE A 179 -6.31 21.57 -9.66
C PHE A 179 -6.49 20.07 -9.92
N ARG A 180 -5.39 19.34 -10.07
CA ARG A 180 -5.40 17.88 -10.10
C ARG A 180 -5.95 17.30 -8.79
N ALA A 181 -5.42 17.72 -7.63
CA ALA A 181 -5.91 17.26 -6.33
C ALA A 181 -7.40 17.56 -6.12
N ALA A 182 -7.83 18.76 -6.53
CA ALA A 182 -9.23 19.18 -6.47
C ALA A 182 -10.12 18.27 -7.33
N ALA A 183 -9.72 17.99 -8.58
CA ALA A 183 -10.46 17.16 -9.53
C ALA A 183 -10.52 15.69 -9.08
N CYS A 184 -9.36 15.08 -8.80
CA CYS A 184 -9.24 13.69 -8.39
C CYS A 184 -9.93 13.41 -7.04
N GLY A 185 -10.12 14.44 -6.21
CA GLY A 185 -10.71 14.28 -4.89
C GLY A 185 -12.23 14.45 -4.82
N LEU A 186 -12.92 14.79 -5.91
CA LEU A 186 -14.37 15.08 -5.89
C LEU A 186 -15.24 13.90 -5.40
N TRP A 187 -14.74 12.68 -5.52
CA TRP A 187 -15.42 11.47 -5.05
C TRP A 187 -15.17 11.14 -3.58
N ALA A 188 -14.18 11.77 -2.93
CA ALA A 188 -13.81 11.49 -1.56
C ALA A 188 -14.40 12.53 -0.59
N GLN A 189 -14.57 12.15 0.68
CA GLN A 189 -15.00 13.08 1.73
C GLN A 189 -13.96 14.19 1.93
N GLU A 190 -12.68 13.89 1.79
CA GLU A 190 -11.59 14.84 1.92
C GLU A 190 -10.64 14.72 0.72
N SER A 191 -10.05 15.84 0.34
CA SER A 191 -9.08 15.95 -0.77
C SER A 191 -7.87 16.70 -0.25
N GLU A 192 -6.69 16.12 -0.46
CA GLU A 192 -5.43 16.67 0.00
C GLU A 192 -4.38 16.68 -1.11
N LEU A 193 -3.53 17.69 -1.07
CA LEU A 193 -2.30 17.81 -1.83
C LEU A 193 -1.13 17.83 -0.86
N LEU A 194 -0.22 16.88 -0.99
CA LEU A 194 1.11 16.94 -0.37
C LEU A 194 2.11 17.36 -1.44
N LEU A 195 2.70 18.53 -1.27
CA LEU A 195 3.56 19.17 -2.26
C LEU A 195 5.01 19.22 -1.76
N LEU A 196 5.94 18.88 -2.64
CA LEU A 196 7.36 19.16 -2.48
C LEU A 196 7.73 20.37 -3.36
N PRO A 197 7.75 21.60 -2.80
CA PRO A 197 8.14 22.78 -3.55
C PRO A 197 9.66 22.86 -3.71
N GLU A 198 10.16 23.28 -4.88
CA GLU A 198 11.59 23.58 -5.05
C GLU A 198 11.95 25.03 -4.74
N ARG A 199 10.95 25.91 -4.74
CA ARG A 199 11.10 27.36 -4.55
C ARG A 199 9.91 27.91 -3.79
N ASP A 200 10.14 29.02 -3.11
CA ASP A 200 9.09 29.84 -2.53
C ASP A 200 8.42 30.72 -3.60
N GLY A 201 7.10 30.82 -3.56
CA GLY A 201 6.33 31.67 -4.49
C GLY A 201 4.82 31.49 -4.42
N ALA A 202 4.35 30.24 -4.54
CA ALA A 202 2.92 29.95 -4.70
C ALA A 202 2.13 29.79 -3.37
N GLN A 203 2.77 29.87 -2.19
CA GLN A 203 2.13 29.44 -0.94
C GLN A 203 0.87 30.23 -0.56
N ASP A 204 0.91 31.55 -0.69
CA ASP A 204 -0.24 32.40 -0.37
C ASP A 204 -1.40 32.15 -1.33
N GLU A 205 -1.10 31.90 -2.61
CA GLU A 205 -2.11 31.56 -3.61
C GLU A 205 -2.71 30.18 -3.32
N LEU A 206 -1.88 29.16 -3.10
CA LEU A 206 -2.31 27.80 -2.76
C LEU A 206 -3.14 27.76 -1.48
N GLN A 207 -2.77 28.55 -0.46
CA GLN A 207 -3.55 28.67 0.75
C GLN A 207 -4.95 29.21 0.47
N ARG A 208 -5.04 30.30 -0.32
CA ARG A 208 -6.34 30.90 -0.71
C ARG A 208 -7.18 29.92 -1.52
N LEU A 209 -6.58 29.25 -2.51
CA LEU A 209 -7.25 28.24 -3.33
C LEU A 209 -7.72 27.05 -2.48
N GLY A 210 -6.86 26.54 -1.58
CA GLY A 210 -7.19 25.45 -0.68
C GLY A 210 -8.39 25.77 0.21
N CYS A 211 -8.42 26.97 0.81
CA CYS A 211 -9.57 27.44 1.58
C CYS A 211 -10.85 27.58 0.73
N LEU A 212 -10.74 28.07 -0.51
CA LEU A 212 -11.87 28.27 -1.40
C LEU A 212 -12.49 26.94 -1.88
N CYS A 213 -11.65 26.01 -2.33
CA CYS A 213 -12.08 24.73 -2.89
C CYS A 213 -12.30 23.66 -1.81
N GLY A 214 -11.79 23.87 -0.59
CA GLY A 214 -11.81 22.88 0.49
C GLY A 214 -10.77 21.77 0.33
N VAL A 215 -9.65 22.05 -0.35
CA VAL A 215 -8.52 21.12 -0.52
C VAL A 215 -7.49 21.40 0.57
N GLY A 216 -7.09 20.35 1.29
CA GLY A 216 -5.99 20.43 2.25
C GLY A 216 -4.67 20.50 1.52
N VAL A 217 -3.84 21.50 1.81
CA VAL A 217 -2.53 21.65 1.17
C VAL A 217 -1.46 21.60 2.25
N THR A 218 -0.57 20.61 2.15
CA THR A 218 0.58 20.45 3.04
C THR A 218 1.86 20.48 2.21
N LEU A 219 2.83 21.27 2.63
CA LEU A 219 4.16 21.30 2.03
C LEU A 219 5.11 20.44 2.86
N LEU A 220 5.98 19.68 2.19
CA LEU A 220 7.20 19.18 2.79
C LEU A 220 8.29 20.23 2.50
N ASP A 221 8.53 21.11 3.47
CA ASP A 221 9.44 22.25 3.35
C ASP A 221 10.89 21.80 3.58
N THR A 222 11.40 21.00 2.65
CA THR A 222 12.74 20.42 2.71
C THR A 222 13.52 20.78 1.46
N ASP A 223 14.80 21.11 1.62
CA ASP A 223 15.65 21.39 0.48
C ASP A 223 16.20 20.11 -0.17
N ALA A 224 16.83 20.25 -1.34
CA ALA A 224 17.37 19.13 -2.08
C ALA A 224 18.49 18.38 -1.34
N ASP A 225 19.20 19.03 -0.42
CA ASP A 225 20.29 18.41 0.33
C ASP A 225 19.75 17.65 1.54
N GLU A 226 18.82 18.22 2.30
CA GLU A 226 18.09 17.52 3.36
C GLU A 226 17.40 16.25 2.84
N LEU A 227 16.72 16.36 1.68
CA LEU A 227 16.05 15.23 1.06
C LEU A 227 17.03 14.11 0.67
N LYS A 228 18.27 14.43 0.27
CA LYS A 228 19.32 13.42 -0.01
C LYS A 228 19.73 12.65 1.24
N HIS A 229 19.78 13.32 2.40
CA HIS A 229 20.14 12.71 3.68
C HIS A 229 19.01 11.85 4.26
N MET A 230 17.76 12.02 3.81
CA MET A 230 16.66 11.14 4.19
C MET A 230 16.87 9.71 3.69
N PRO A 231 16.38 8.70 4.43
CA PRO A 231 16.40 7.31 3.96
C PRO A 231 15.75 7.16 2.58
N ARG A 232 16.20 6.14 1.83
CA ARG A 232 15.61 5.82 0.53
C ARG A 232 14.14 5.43 0.65
N ALA A 233 13.38 5.60 -0.42
CA ALA A 233 11.96 5.27 -0.46
C ALA A 233 11.68 3.84 0.05
N GLU A 234 12.41 2.84 -0.44
CA GLU A 234 12.31 1.44 -0.01
C GLU A 234 12.49 1.27 1.52
N ALA A 235 13.46 1.97 2.09
CA ALA A 235 13.76 1.90 3.52
C ALA A 235 12.65 2.57 4.36
N LEU A 236 12.11 3.70 3.88
CA LEU A 236 10.96 4.36 4.49
C LEU A 236 9.72 3.47 4.43
N PHE A 237 9.49 2.82 3.28
CA PHE A 237 8.38 1.88 3.10
C PHE A 237 8.50 0.66 3.99
N ARG A 238 9.69 0.09 4.18
CA ARG A 238 9.87 -1.11 5.03
C ARG A 238 9.95 -0.81 6.52
N ALA A 239 10.13 0.46 6.91
CA ALA A 239 10.23 0.83 8.31
C ALA A 239 8.92 0.56 9.05
N GLY A 240 9.03 -0.17 10.17
CA GLY A 240 7.91 -0.36 11.10
C GLY A 240 7.50 0.96 11.76
N ALA A 241 6.27 1.01 12.28
CA ALA A 241 5.68 2.23 12.85
C ALA A 241 6.58 2.89 13.90
N ASP A 242 7.15 2.13 14.84
CA ASP A 242 7.97 2.70 15.91
C ASP A 242 9.33 3.23 15.43
N ALA A 243 9.90 2.60 14.40
CA ALA A 243 11.17 3.03 13.81
C ALA A 243 11.02 4.33 13.00
N ILE A 244 9.89 4.53 12.34
CA ILE A 244 9.65 5.70 11.47
C ILE A 244 9.11 6.92 12.24
N ARG A 245 8.43 6.71 13.38
CA ARG A 245 7.83 7.78 14.21
C ARG A 245 8.75 8.98 14.48
N PRO A 246 10.03 8.81 14.88
CA PRO A 246 10.92 9.94 15.13
C PRO A 246 11.16 10.79 13.88
N LEU A 247 11.39 10.14 12.73
CA LEU A 247 11.58 10.82 11.45
C LEU A 247 10.33 11.62 11.07
N LEU A 248 9.15 10.99 11.11
CA LEU A 248 7.88 11.65 10.77
C LEU A 248 7.61 12.88 11.65
N SER A 249 7.95 12.78 12.94
CA SER A 249 7.75 13.87 13.90
C SER A 249 8.70 15.05 13.68
N SER A 250 9.85 14.82 13.04
CA SER A 250 10.83 15.86 12.71
C SER A 250 10.68 16.42 11.30
N LEU A 251 9.75 15.91 10.48
CA LEU A 251 9.57 16.41 9.12
C LEU A 251 9.12 17.87 9.14
N PRO A 252 9.68 18.73 8.26
CA PRO A 252 9.30 20.14 8.14
C PRO A 252 7.97 20.27 7.38
N LEU A 253 6.89 19.73 7.93
CA LEU A 253 5.57 19.78 7.32
C LEU A 253 4.90 21.13 7.61
N ARG A 254 4.66 21.91 6.56
CA ARG A 254 3.94 23.19 6.64
C ARG A 254 2.55 23.05 6.03
N ARG A 255 1.53 23.07 6.88
CA ARG A 255 0.13 23.02 6.42
C ARG A 255 -0.37 24.42 6.05
N LEU A 256 -0.70 24.61 4.77
CA LEU A 256 -1.25 25.88 4.26
C LEU A 256 -2.76 25.96 4.46
N SER A 257 -3.49 24.88 4.17
CA SER A 257 -4.94 24.77 4.32
C SER A 257 -5.35 23.40 4.87
N LEU A 258 -6.54 23.33 5.47
CA LEU A 258 -7.15 22.09 5.93
C LEU A 258 -8.17 21.58 4.91
N PRO A 259 -8.29 20.26 4.71
CA PRO A 259 -9.34 19.71 3.87
C PRO A 259 -10.71 19.99 4.51
N ARG A 260 -11.69 20.37 3.67
CA ARG A 260 -13.07 20.50 4.11
C ARG A 260 -13.80 19.19 3.88
N ARG A 261 -14.21 18.53 4.97
CA ARG A 261 -14.98 17.29 4.91
C ARG A 261 -16.32 17.51 4.20
N ARG A 262 -16.59 16.68 3.20
CA ARG A 262 -17.85 16.62 2.47
C ARG A 262 -18.73 15.51 3.04
N ASN A 263 -20.04 15.76 3.11
CA ASN A 263 -21.01 14.76 3.55
C ASN A 263 -21.30 13.71 2.47
N SER A 264 -21.14 14.08 1.20
CA SER A 264 -21.39 13.19 0.07
C SER A 264 -20.37 13.43 -1.04
N PRO A 265 -19.98 12.37 -1.77
CA PRO A 265 -19.16 12.51 -2.96
C PRO A 265 -19.88 13.35 -4.01
N VAL A 266 -19.16 14.21 -4.71
CA VAL A 266 -19.71 15.02 -5.80
C VAL A 266 -19.89 14.16 -7.05
N ASN A 267 -18.87 13.35 -7.38
CA ASN A 267 -18.86 12.41 -8.49
C ASN A 267 -18.37 11.05 -8.00
N PRO A 268 -18.96 9.92 -8.40
CA PRO A 268 -18.31 8.62 -8.21
C PRO A 268 -17.02 8.54 -9.06
N PRO A 269 -16.01 7.77 -8.65
CA PRO A 269 -14.81 7.61 -9.46
C PRO A 269 -15.06 6.66 -10.64
N ASP A 270 -14.49 6.97 -11.79
CA ASP A 270 -14.60 6.16 -13.01
C ASP A 270 -13.46 5.12 -13.15
N ALA A 271 -12.34 5.33 -12.44
CA ALA A 271 -11.18 4.44 -12.49
C ALA A 271 -11.52 3.05 -11.90
N PRO A 272 -11.38 1.94 -12.66
CA PRO A 272 -11.75 0.59 -12.21
C PRO A 272 -11.04 0.14 -10.93
N GLU A 273 -9.75 0.46 -10.80
CA GLU A 273 -8.92 0.11 -9.66
C GLU A 273 -9.37 0.83 -8.39
N LEU A 274 -9.85 2.06 -8.55
CA LEU A 274 -10.41 2.85 -7.47
C LEU A 274 -11.78 2.31 -7.05
N GLN A 275 -12.64 1.97 -8.01
CA GLN A 275 -13.92 1.32 -7.73
C GLN A 275 -13.75 -0.01 -6.98
N ALA A 276 -12.71 -0.79 -7.32
CA ALA A 276 -12.41 -2.05 -6.63
C ALA A 276 -12.11 -1.84 -5.13
N VAL A 277 -11.30 -0.84 -4.77
CA VAL A 277 -11.02 -0.50 -3.36
C VAL A 277 -12.27 -0.04 -2.64
N LEU A 278 -13.09 0.81 -3.26
CA LEU A 278 -14.33 1.28 -2.63
C LEU A 278 -15.32 0.14 -2.37
N GLN A 279 -15.50 -0.75 -3.35
CA GLN A 279 -16.37 -1.93 -3.20
C GLN A 279 -15.82 -2.89 -2.16
N TRP A 280 -14.50 -3.09 -2.10
CA TRP A 280 -13.86 -3.90 -1.06
C TRP A 280 -14.05 -3.28 0.34
N ALA A 281 -13.83 -1.98 0.50
CA ALA A 281 -14.00 -1.30 1.79
C ALA A 281 -15.46 -1.36 2.26
N GLN A 282 -16.42 -1.17 1.35
CA GLN A 282 -17.85 -1.34 1.64
C GLN A 282 -18.18 -2.77 2.10
N ARG A 283 -17.59 -3.80 1.47
CA ARG A 283 -17.76 -5.19 1.90
C ARG A 283 -17.21 -5.42 3.31
N CYS A 284 -16.04 -4.86 3.64
CA CYS A 284 -15.44 -4.96 4.97
C CYS A 284 -16.35 -4.35 6.04
N VAL A 285 -16.90 -3.17 5.76
CA VAL A 285 -17.85 -2.49 6.65
C VAL A 285 -19.13 -3.31 6.84
N ALA A 286 -19.71 -3.81 5.75
CA ALA A 286 -20.92 -4.63 5.79
C ALA A 286 -20.72 -5.91 6.62
N ARG A 287 -19.50 -6.48 6.61
CA ARG A 287 -19.11 -7.64 7.40
C ARG A 287 -18.59 -7.29 8.79
N ARG A 288 -18.44 -6.01 9.11
CA ARG A 288 -17.80 -5.48 10.33
C ARG A 288 -16.42 -6.08 10.61
N CYS A 289 -15.70 -6.45 9.56
CA CYS A 289 -14.38 -7.05 9.65
C CYS A 289 -13.55 -6.56 8.47
N ILE A 290 -12.39 -5.99 8.76
CA ILE A 290 -11.44 -5.58 7.71
C ILE A 290 -10.68 -6.82 7.25
N GLU A 291 -10.87 -7.18 6.00
CA GLU A 291 -10.18 -8.29 5.36
C GLU A 291 -8.81 -7.82 4.82
N PRO A 292 -7.87 -8.73 4.52
CA PRO A 292 -6.69 -8.36 3.72
C PRO A 292 -7.13 -7.84 2.34
N TYR A 293 -6.36 -6.89 1.78
CA TYR A 293 -6.55 -6.42 0.41
C TYR A 293 -5.23 -6.45 -0.33
N GLU A 294 -5.24 -6.99 -1.55
CA GLU A 294 -4.05 -7.27 -2.36
C GLU A 294 -3.20 -6.01 -2.64
N GLN A 295 -3.76 -4.79 -2.63
CA GLN A 295 -3.01 -3.55 -2.84
C GLN A 295 -2.85 -2.69 -1.58
N ARG A 296 -3.16 -3.23 -0.39
CA ARG A 296 -2.95 -2.52 0.88
C ARG A 296 -1.46 -2.53 1.21
N VAL A 297 -0.91 -1.35 1.43
CA VAL A 297 0.54 -1.15 1.59
C VAL A 297 1.03 -1.41 3.02
N ALA A 298 0.13 -1.35 3.99
CA ALA A 298 0.50 -1.51 5.39
C ALA A 298 -0.48 -2.42 6.14
N ALA A 299 0.11 -3.48 6.69
CA ALA A 299 -0.47 -4.29 7.76
C ALA A 299 0.00 -3.67 9.09
N ASN A 300 -0.90 -2.97 9.76
CA ASN A 300 -0.89 -2.93 11.22
C ASN A 300 -1.93 -3.93 11.68
#